data_AF-A0A9E2N6M1-F1
#
_entry.id   AF-A0A9E2N6M1-F1
#
_cell.length_a   1.000
_cell.length_b   1.000
_cell.length_c   1.000
_cell.angle_alpha   90.00
_cell.angle_beta   90.00
_cell.angle_gamma   90.00
#
_symmetry.space_group_name_H-M   'P 1'
#
loop_
_entity.id
_entity.type
_entity.pdbx_description
1 polymer ?
#
loop_
_entity_poly.entity_id
_entity_poly.type
_entity_poly.pdbx_seq_one_letter_code
_entity_poly.pdbx_strand_id
1 'polypeptide(L)'
;MAWMEMIQLRCTEPPRRLLGRELPAWAEEARRSEGLAEFRAFVHAVFPGDLCLLLMWDAPRPGSGASPLGRGLVEVLKTAGLVDRSVWIEWLVEADE
;
A
#
# COMPACT_ATOMS: atom_id res chain seq x y z
N MET A 1 -10.50 6.10 -14.00
CA MET A 1 -11.16 5.71 -12.73
C MET A 1 -10.06 5.41 -11.75
N ALA A 2 -9.90 6.25 -10.74
CA ALA A 2 -8.87 6.02 -9.74
C ALA A 2 -9.25 4.82 -8.87
N TRP A 3 -8.26 4.05 -8.46
CA TRP A 3 -8.43 2.93 -7.55
C TRP A 3 -7.25 2.91 -6.58
N MET A 4 -7.42 2.26 -5.44
CA MET A 4 -6.38 2.21 -4.42
C MET A 4 -6.15 0.80 -3.90
N GLU A 5 -4.91 0.54 -3.50
CA GLU A 5 -4.55 -0.61 -2.70
C GLU A 5 -4.17 -0.14 -1.30
N MET A 6 -4.78 -0.79 -0.32
CA MET A 6 -4.40 -0.66 1.08
C MET A 6 -3.78 -1.97 1.53
N ILE A 7 -2.53 -1.92 1.97
CA ILE A 7 -1.78 -3.08 2.47
C ILE A 7 -1.47 -2.84 3.93
N GLN A 8 -2.03 -3.65 4.81
CA GLN A 8 -1.85 -3.57 6.25
C GLN A 8 -0.95 -4.70 6.73
N LEU A 9 0.12 -4.38 7.45
CA LEU A 9 0.98 -5.33 8.12
C LEU A 9 0.75 -5.21 9.63
N ARG A 10 0.54 -6.35 10.29
CA ARG A 10 0.62 -6.50 11.74
C ARG A 10 1.81 -7.39 12.08
N CYS A 11 2.79 -6.83 12.79
CA CYS A 11 3.94 -7.58 13.28
C CYS A 11 4.16 -7.36 14.79
N THR A 12 4.83 -8.32 15.44
CA THR A 12 5.11 -8.27 16.88
C THR A 12 6.23 -7.29 17.23
N GLU A 13 7.09 -6.97 16.27
CA GLU A 13 8.16 -5.99 16.42
C GLU A 13 7.82 -4.68 15.69
N PRO A 14 8.32 -3.51 16.14
CA PRO A 14 8.05 -2.25 15.45
C PRO A 14 8.56 -2.27 14.00
N PRO A 15 7.75 -1.89 13.00
CA PRO A 15 8.11 -1.94 11.59
C PRO A 15 9.16 -0.88 11.22
N ARG A 16 9.59 -0.02 12.16
CA ARG A 16 10.59 1.03 11.92
C ARG A 16 11.88 0.51 11.29
N ARG A 17 12.35 -0.69 11.66
CA ARG A 17 13.53 -1.30 11.04
C ARG A 17 13.26 -1.73 9.60
N LEU A 18 12.10 -2.34 9.35
CA LEU A 18 11.65 -2.74 8.01
C LEU A 18 11.48 -1.51 7.11
N LEU A 19 10.79 -0.48 7.60
CA LEU A 19 10.61 0.80 6.91
C LEU A 19 11.95 1.48 6.64
N GLY A 20 12.85 1.53 7.62
CA GLY A 20 14.16 2.16 7.41
C GLY A 20 15.00 1.48 6.32
N ARG A 21 14.88 0.16 6.18
CA ARG A 21 15.67 -0.63 5.23
C ARG A 21 15.01 -0.74 3.85
N GLU A 22 13.72 -1.01 3.79
CA GLU A 22 13.02 -1.39 2.55
C GLU A 22 12.22 -0.23 1.93
N LEU A 23 11.73 0.73 2.74
CA LEU A 23 10.89 1.82 2.24
C LEU A 23 11.56 2.66 1.14
N PRO A 24 12.87 2.98 1.19
CA PRO A 24 13.52 3.70 0.10
C PRO A 24 13.46 2.93 -1.23
N ALA A 25 13.69 1.61 -1.20
CA ALA A 25 13.61 0.78 -2.39
C ALA A 25 12.18 0.72 -2.95
N TRP A 26 11.19 0.58 -2.07
CA TRP A 26 9.77 0.61 -2.45
C TRP A 26 9.35 1.97 -3.02
N ALA A 27 9.84 3.07 -2.45
CA ALA A 27 9.57 4.40 -2.96
C ALA A 27 10.17 4.61 -4.37
N GLU A 28 11.36 4.08 -4.63
CA GLU A 28 11.98 4.11 -5.96
C GLU A 28 11.22 3.22 -6.97
N GLU A 29 10.69 2.08 -6.55
CA GLU A 29 9.85 1.23 -7.39
C GLU A 29 8.49 1.87 -7.68
N ALA A 30 7.89 2.51 -6.66
CA ALA A 30 6.68 3.30 -6.78
C ALA A 30 6.84 4.44 -7.80
N ARG A 31 7.95 5.19 -7.74
CA ARG A 31 8.26 6.25 -8.72
C ARG A 31 8.37 5.76 -10.16
N ARG A 32 8.76 4.50 -10.35
CA ARG A 32 8.89 3.86 -11.67
C ARG A 32 7.61 3.17 -12.14
N SER A 33 6.58 3.11 -11.28
CA SER A 33 5.34 2.44 -11.60
C SER A 33 4.42 3.37 -12.39
N GLU A 34 4.23 3.05 -13.67
CA GLU A 34 3.32 3.81 -14.54
C GLU A 34 1.89 3.80 -13.99
N GLY A 35 1.27 4.99 -13.94
CA GLY A 35 -0.08 5.15 -13.42
C GLY A 35 -0.20 5.19 -11.90
N LEU A 36 0.88 5.06 -11.13
CA LEU A 36 0.85 5.28 -9.69
C LEU A 36 0.85 6.78 -9.41
N ALA A 37 -0.26 7.29 -8.87
CA ALA A 37 -0.40 8.70 -8.52
C ALA A 37 0.21 8.99 -7.14
N GLU A 38 0.09 8.05 -6.19
CA GLU A 38 0.55 8.29 -4.83
C GLU A 38 0.99 7.00 -4.12
N PHE A 39 2.07 7.11 -3.34
CA PHE A 39 2.54 6.08 -2.42
C PHE A 39 2.78 6.68 -1.04
N ARG A 40 2.06 6.18 -0.03
CA ARG A 40 2.19 6.63 1.37
C ARG A 40 2.36 5.45 2.32
N ALA A 41 3.12 5.68 3.39
CA ALA A 41 3.27 4.75 4.49
C ALA A 41 2.82 5.39 5.81
N PHE A 42 2.06 4.65 6.60
CA PHE A 42 1.50 5.09 7.87
C PHE A 42 1.81 4.05 8.95
N VAL A 43 2.16 4.51 10.15
CA VAL A 43 2.23 3.62 11.33
C VAL A 43 0.98 3.78 12.17
N HIS A 44 0.50 2.70 12.78
CA HIS A 44 -0.68 2.79 13.64
C HIS A 44 -0.35 3.59 14.91
N ALA A 45 -1.23 4.52 15.27
CA ALA A 45 -0.99 5.44 16.38
C ALA A 45 -0.93 4.75 17.76
N VAL A 46 -1.61 3.60 17.91
CA VAL A 46 -1.73 2.87 19.19
C VAL A 46 -0.96 1.54 19.18
N PHE A 47 -0.68 0.97 18.01
CA PHE A 47 -0.09 -0.35 17.87
C PHE A 47 1.24 -0.19 17.16
N PRO A 48 2.37 -0.07 17.89
CA PRO A 48 3.67 0.24 17.28
C PRO A 48 4.16 -0.79 16.27
N GLY A 49 3.56 -1.98 16.23
CA GLY A 49 3.82 -3.07 15.28
C GLY A 49 2.98 -3.01 14.00
N ASP A 50 2.01 -2.11 13.89
CA ASP A 50 1.09 -2.07 12.74
C ASP A 50 1.52 -0.97 11.74
N LEU A 51 1.58 -1.35 10.46
CA LEU A 51 1.94 -0.51 9.31
C LEU A 51 0.83 -0.57 8.26
N CYS A 52 0.55 0.55 7.60
CA CYS A 52 -0.32 0.61 6.43
C CYS A 52 0.44 1.26 5.26
N LEU A 53 0.39 0.64 4.09
CA LEU A 53 0.82 1.22 2.83
C LEU A 53 -0.43 1.55 2.00
N LEU A 54 -0.45 2.74 1.42
CA LEU A 54 -1.48 3.21 0.52
C LEU A 54 -0.87 3.46 -0.85
N LEU A 55 -1.43 2.82 -1.87
CA LEU A 55 -1.07 3.03 -3.27
C LEU A 55 -2.30 3.55 -4.00
N MET A 56 -2.26 4.78 -4.49
CA MET A 56 -3.32 5.37 -5.31
C MET A 56 -2.91 5.30 -6.79
N TRP A 57 -3.80 4.80 -7.62
CA TRP A 57 -3.56 4.60 -9.05
C TRP A 57 -4.48 5.48 -9.88
N ASP A 58 -3.90 6.23 -10.80
CA ASP A 58 -4.59 6.90 -11.90
C ASP A 58 -4.32 6.18 -13.23
N ALA A 59 -4.71 4.91 -13.26
CA ALA A 59 -4.63 4.05 -14.42
C ALA A 59 -5.71 2.97 -14.36
N PRO A 60 -6.07 2.33 -15.49
CA PRO A 60 -7.01 1.22 -15.50
C PRO A 60 -6.59 0.11 -14.53
N ARG A 61 -7.54 -0.38 -13.73
CA ARG A 61 -7.28 -1.48 -12.80
C ARG A 61 -6.90 -2.75 -13.58
N PRO A 62 -5.83 -3.46 -13.18
CA PRO A 62 -5.50 -4.74 -13.79
C PRO A 62 -6.59 -5.77 -13.51
N GLY A 63 -6.85 -6.67 -14.47
CA GLY A 63 -7.85 -7.72 -14.35
C GLY A 63 -7.63 -8.64 -13.14
N SER A 64 -6.39 -8.78 -12.68
CA SER A 64 -6.02 -9.54 -11.48
C SER A 64 -6.44 -8.89 -10.15
N GLY A 65 -6.94 -7.64 -10.16
CA GLY A 65 -7.32 -6.91 -8.95
C GLY A 65 -6.14 -6.49 -8.07
N ALA A 66 -4.93 -6.41 -8.63
CA ALA A 66 -3.72 -6.11 -7.88
C ALA A 66 -2.66 -5.50 -8.80
N SER A 67 -1.96 -4.46 -8.37
CA SER A 67 -0.79 -4.02 -9.12
C SER A 67 0.38 -5.01 -8.95
N PRO A 68 1.35 -5.04 -9.89
CA PRO A 68 2.60 -5.76 -9.69
C PRO A 68 3.34 -5.31 -8.42
N LEU A 69 3.42 -4.00 -8.20
CA LEU A 69 4.04 -3.40 -7.01
C LEU A 69 3.37 -3.88 -5.72
N GLY A 70 2.04 -3.79 -5.65
CA GLY A 70 1.25 -4.22 -4.49
C GLY A 70 1.42 -5.71 -4.17
N ARG A 71 1.51 -6.57 -5.21
CA ARG A 71 1.84 -8.00 -5.01
C ARG A 71 3.24 -8.20 -4.44
N GLY A 72 4.24 -7.51 -5.01
CA GLY A 72 5.62 -7.58 -4.53
C GLY A 72 5.74 -7.15 -3.07
N LEU A 73 5.10 -6.04 -2.71
CA LEU A 73 5.04 -5.55 -1.34
C LEU A 73 4.42 -6.58 -0.38
N VAL A 74 3.29 -7.19 -0.75
CA VAL A 74 2.66 -8.23 0.09
C VAL A 74 3.61 -9.40 0.33
N GLU A 75 4.29 -9.91 -0.69
CA GLU A 75 5.20 -11.04 -0.53
C GLU A 75 6.39 -10.71 0.38
N VAL A 76 6.95 -9.50 0.27
CA VAL A 76 8.01 -9.06 1.19
C VAL A 76 7.47 -8.90 2.62
N LEU A 77 6.31 -8.26 2.79
CA LEU A 77 5.72 -7.98 4.11
C LEU A 77 5.29 -9.25 4.85
N LYS A 78 4.89 -10.31 4.14
CA LYS A 78 4.55 -11.61 4.74
C LYS A 78 5.71 -12.24 5.51
N THR A 79 6.96 -11.89 5.17
CA THR A 79 8.14 -12.34 5.92
C THR A 79 8.24 -11.72 7.30
N ALA A 80 7.55 -10.60 7.55
CA ALA A 80 7.59 -9.84 8.79
C ALA A 80 6.36 -10.05 9.68
N GLY A 81 5.22 -10.50 9.14
CA GLY A 81 4.01 -10.70 9.94
C GLY A 81 2.75 -10.99 9.12
N LEU A 82 1.60 -10.71 9.74
CA LEU A 82 0.29 -10.90 9.11
C LEU A 82 0.00 -9.73 8.18
N VAL A 83 -0.31 -10.03 6.92
CA VAL A 83 -0.60 -9.02 5.90
C VAL A 83 -2.04 -9.15 5.44
N ASP A 84 -2.80 -8.06 5.57
CA ASP A 84 -4.08 -7.88 4.89
C ASP A 84 -3.89 -6.96 3.68
N ARG A 85 -4.56 -7.27 2.57
CA ARG A 85 -4.58 -6.39 1.41
C ARG A 85 -6.00 -6.25 0.91
N SER A 86 -6.43 -5.00 0.76
CA SER A 86 -7.70 -4.63 0.18
C SER A 86 -7.51 -3.72 -1.03
N VAL A 87 -8.45 -3.79 -1.96
CA VAL A 87 -8.45 -3.03 -3.21
C VAL A 87 -9.78 -2.30 -3.28
N TRP A 88 -9.73 -1.00 -3.48
CA TRP A 88 -10.89 -0.14 -3.46
C TRP A 88 -10.97 0.62 -4.77
N ILE A 89 -12.19 0.80 -5.26
CA ILE A 89 -12.46 1.60 -6.45
C ILE A 89 -13.06 2.91 -5.94
N GLU A 90 -12.57 4.03 -6.43
CA GLU A 90 -13.14 5.32 -6.10
C GLU A 90 -14.63 5.35 -6.48
N TRP A 91 -15.47 5.70 -5.51
CA TRP A 91 -16.87 6.02 -5.75
C TRP A 91 -17.02 7.53 -5.64
N LEU A 92 -17.34 8.19 -6.76
CA LEU A 92 -17.63 9.61 -6.76
C LEU A 92 -18.92 9.83 -5.96
N VAL A 93 -18.79 10.50 -4.81
CA VAL A 93 -19.94 11.02 -4.08
C VAL A 93 -20.15 12.43 -4.60
N GLU A 94 -21.18 12.63 -5.41
CA GLU A 94 -21.64 13.98 -5.74
C GLU A 94 -22.12 14.62 -4.43
N ALA A 95 -21.53 15.74 -4.05
CA ALA A 95 -22.03 16.53 -2.94
C ALA A 95 -23.29 17.26 -3.46
N ASP A 96 -24.46 16.91 -2.94
CA ASP A 96 -25.67 17.70 -3.13
C ASP A 96 -25.41 19.11 -2.54
N GLU A 97 -25.43 20.14 -3.40
CA GLU A 97 -25.38 21.57 -3.02
C GLU A 97 -26.66 22.04 -2.32
#